data_AF-A0A3C0IRK9-F1
#
_entry.id   AF-A0A3C0IRK9-F1
#
_cell.length_a   1.000
_cell.length_b   1.000
_cell.length_c   1.000
_cell.angle_alpha   90.00
_cell.angle_beta   90.00
_cell.angle_gamma   90.00
#
_symmetry.space_group_name_H-M   'P 1'
#
loop_
_entity.id
_entity.type
_entity.pdbx_description
1 polymer ?
#
loop_
_entity_poly.entity_id
_entity_poly.type
_entity_poly.pdbx_seq_one_letter_code
_entity_poly.pdbx_strand_id
1 'polypeptide(L)'
;MTNVAAQLSDDRIKKVIIVAEERFIRDILGYDFYESLLAEKNKFVTDTNKVELQTVVRAENNSLDVFQGGELINSASLLSEANRKLWRMHLWQLVAECVLMVAYPDNYADLSSQGLVHNTPKFDGLPVGAGAITPELKTLKYLQQNMLKGKIGPLIENMHKFICKQKHLYPL
;
A
#
# COMPACT_ATOMS: atom_id res chain seq x y z
N MET A 1 -3.22 24.89 -21.03
CA MET A 1 -2.62 23.56 -21.17
C MET A 1 -2.41 23.01 -19.77
N THR A 2 -3.40 22.30 -19.23
CA THR A 2 -3.34 21.68 -17.91
C THR A 2 -2.60 20.36 -18.03
N ASN A 3 -1.48 20.23 -17.31
CA ASN A 3 -0.75 18.99 -17.12
C ASN A 3 -1.69 17.98 -16.44
N VAL A 4 -2.37 17.15 -17.20
CA VAL A 4 -3.03 15.95 -16.68
C VAL A 4 -1.95 14.88 -16.57
N ALA A 5 -1.11 15.00 -15.54
CA ALA A 5 -0.54 13.79 -14.96
C ALA A 5 -1.76 12.93 -14.59
N ALA A 6 -1.84 11.71 -15.13
CA ALA A 6 -2.89 10.77 -14.78
C ALA A 6 -2.78 10.46 -13.28
N GLN A 7 -3.39 11.31 -12.45
CA GLN A 7 -3.63 11.01 -11.05
C GLN A 7 -4.55 9.80 -11.06
N LEU A 8 -4.04 8.66 -10.56
CA LEU A 8 -4.86 7.52 -10.23
C LEU A 8 -6.06 8.03 -9.42
N SER A 9 -7.28 7.81 -9.91
CA SER A 9 -8.47 8.19 -9.14
C SER A 9 -8.42 7.52 -7.77
N ASP A 10 -8.89 8.20 -6.72
CA ASP A 10 -8.84 7.69 -5.35
C ASP A 10 -9.40 6.27 -5.20
N ASP A 11 -10.43 5.92 -5.98
CA ASP A 11 -11.02 4.58 -6.00
C ASP A 11 -10.12 3.52 -6.64
N ARG A 12 -9.30 3.89 -7.63
CA ARG A 12 -8.32 2.98 -8.23
C ARG A 12 -7.18 2.72 -7.25
N ILE A 13 -6.71 3.74 -6.54
CA ILE A 13 -5.67 3.58 -5.51
C ILE A 13 -6.14 2.62 -4.42
N LYS A 14 -7.38 2.78 -3.92
CA LYS A 14 -7.96 1.88 -2.91
C LYS A 14 -7.98 0.42 -3.37
N LYS A 15 -8.41 0.16 -4.61
CA LYS A 15 -8.43 -1.21 -5.17
C LYS A 15 -7.03 -1.81 -5.27
N VAL A 16 -6.06 -1.03 -5.72
CA VAL A 16 -4.66 -1.49 -5.80
C VAL A 16 -4.10 -1.80 -4.42
N ILE A 17 -4.40 -0.96 -3.42
CA ILE A 17 -4.01 -1.22 -2.02
C ILE A 17 -4.58 -2.55 -1.54
N ILE A 18 -5.88 -2.78 -1.72
CA ILE A 18 -6.52 -4.03 -1.31
C ILE A 18 -5.84 -5.24 -1.98
N VAL A 19 -5.63 -5.18 -3.30
CA VAL A 19 -4.99 -6.28 -4.05
C VAL A 19 -3.54 -6.51 -3.60
N ALA A 20 -2.80 -5.45 -3.30
CA ALA A 20 -1.42 -5.55 -2.82
C ALA A 20 -1.35 -6.16 -1.41
N GLU A 21 -2.26 -5.76 -0.52
CA GLU A 21 -2.34 -6.34 0.83
C GLU A 21 -2.71 -7.82 0.78
N GLU A 22 -3.71 -8.18 -0.02
CA GLU A 22 -4.17 -9.56 -0.21
C GLU A 22 -3.11 -10.48 -0.82
N ARG A 23 -2.39 -10.03 -1.84
CA ARG A 23 -1.42 -10.88 -2.58
C ARG A 23 -0.07 -11.04 -1.91
N PHE A 24 0.33 -10.08 -1.09
CA PHE A 24 1.67 -10.07 -0.51
C PHE A 24 1.59 -10.08 1.01
N ILE A 25 0.93 -9.08 1.59
CA ILE A 25 1.04 -8.82 3.03
C ILE A 25 0.36 -9.92 3.85
N ARG A 26 -0.82 -10.37 3.44
CA ARG A 26 -1.56 -11.44 4.11
C ARG A 26 -0.78 -12.76 4.13
N ASP A 27 -0.21 -13.15 2.99
CA ASP A 27 0.59 -14.38 2.87
C ASP A 27 1.87 -14.33 3.71
N ILE A 28 2.51 -13.17 3.81
CA ILE A 28 3.76 -13.00 4.54
C ILE A 28 3.54 -12.99 6.06
N LEU A 29 2.50 -12.31 6.54
CA LEU A 29 2.21 -12.20 7.97
C LEU A 29 1.48 -13.43 8.53
N GLY A 30 0.81 -14.20 7.66
CA GLY A 30 -0.13 -15.23 8.06
C GLY A 30 -1.52 -14.66 8.30
N TYR A 31 -2.53 -15.51 8.09
CA TYR A 31 -3.95 -15.11 8.12
C TYR A 31 -4.36 -14.51 9.47
N ASP A 32 -4.10 -15.22 10.57
CA ASP A 32 -4.56 -14.79 11.91
C ASP A 32 -3.90 -13.49 12.36
N PHE A 33 -2.59 -13.34 12.12
CA PHE A 33 -1.88 -12.12 12.49
C PHE A 33 -2.35 -10.93 11.66
N TYR A 34 -2.54 -11.11 10.34
CA TYR A 34 -3.05 -10.05 9.47
C TYR A 34 -4.46 -9.60 9.88
N GLU A 35 -5.37 -10.53 10.15
CA GLU A 35 -6.73 -10.21 10.60
C GLU A 35 -6.74 -9.51 11.96
N SER A 36 -5.87 -9.92 12.89
CA SER A 36 -5.72 -9.22 14.18
C SER A 36 -5.26 -7.77 13.99
N LEU A 37 -4.33 -7.54 13.07
CA LEU A 37 -3.77 -6.22 12.78
C LEU A 37 -4.83 -5.33 12.10
N LEU A 38 -5.65 -5.90 11.21
CA LEU A 38 -6.80 -5.22 10.63
C LEU A 38 -7.86 -4.86 11.67
N ALA A 39 -8.19 -5.78 12.59
CA ALA A 39 -9.17 -5.56 13.64
C ALA A 39 -8.73 -4.47 14.64
N GLU A 40 -7.42 -4.30 14.86
CA GLU A 40 -6.87 -3.19 15.63
C GLU A 40 -6.95 -1.86 14.84
N LYS A 41 -6.54 -1.88 13.57
CA LYS A 41 -6.44 -0.69 12.71
C LYS A 41 -7.80 -0.13 12.29
N ASN A 42 -8.79 -0.99 12.08
CA ASN A 42 -10.12 -0.65 11.60
C ASN A 42 -11.11 -0.64 12.77
N LYS A 43 -11.57 0.54 13.17
CA LYS A 43 -12.58 0.70 14.22
C LYS A 43 -13.79 1.45 13.69
N PHE A 44 -14.98 0.92 13.96
CA PHE A 44 -16.24 1.63 13.73
C PHE A 44 -16.45 2.67 14.82
N VAL A 45 -16.85 3.87 14.41
CA VAL A 45 -17.17 4.97 15.31
C VAL A 45 -18.58 4.78 15.83
N THR A 46 -18.69 4.61 17.14
CA THR A 46 -19.93 4.62 17.91
C THR A 46 -19.97 5.86 18.79
N ASP A 47 -21.16 6.22 19.29
CA ASP A 47 -21.30 7.37 20.20
C ASP A 47 -20.48 7.19 21.49
N THR A 48 -20.18 5.95 21.87
CA THR A 48 -19.41 5.61 23.06
C THR A 48 -17.90 5.71 22.88
N ASN A 49 -17.35 5.36 21.71
CA ASN A 49 -15.90 5.33 21.48
C ASN A 49 -15.35 6.55 20.74
N LYS A 50 -16.25 7.42 20.24
CA LYS A 50 -15.90 8.58 19.41
C LYS A 50 -14.86 9.49 20.05
N VAL A 51 -15.02 9.84 21.33
CA VAL A 51 -14.10 10.75 22.04
C VAL A 51 -12.71 10.12 22.20
N GLU A 52 -12.65 8.83 22.52
CA GLU A 52 -11.40 8.09 22.68
C GLU A 52 -10.66 7.99 21.35
N LEU A 53 -11.36 7.59 20.28
CA LEU A 53 -10.77 7.49 18.93
C LEU A 53 -10.27 8.84 18.43
N GLN A 54 -11.04 9.93 18.63
CA GLN A 54 -10.61 11.29 18.28
C GLN A 54 -9.34 11.68 19.01
N THR A 55 -9.24 11.37 20.30
CA THR A 55 -8.06 11.71 21.11
C THR A 55 -6.82 10.97 20.62
N VAL A 56 -6.94 9.67 20.35
CA VAL A 56 -5.81 8.84 19.87
C VAL A 56 -5.32 9.30 18.50
N VAL A 57 -6.23 9.57 17.55
CA VAL A 57 -5.85 10.00 16.20
C VAL A 57 -5.31 11.44 16.19
N ARG A 58 -5.87 12.33 17.01
CA ARG A 58 -5.36 13.71 17.18
C ARG A 58 -3.93 13.74 17.68
N ALA A 59 -3.61 12.92 18.66
CA ALA A 59 -2.28 12.87 19.25
C ALA A 59 -1.19 12.52 18.22
N GLU A 60 -1.54 11.76 17.17
CA GLU A 60 -0.57 11.29 16.18
C GLU A 60 -0.55 12.13 14.89
N ASN A 61 -1.72 12.55 14.40
CA ASN A 61 -1.82 13.23 13.10
C ASN A 61 -2.02 14.74 13.20
N ASN A 62 -2.17 15.28 14.41
CA ASN A 62 -2.49 16.69 14.66
C ASN A 62 -3.73 17.18 13.86
N SER A 63 -4.62 16.25 13.47
CA SER A 63 -5.82 16.54 12.69
C SER A 63 -6.96 16.94 13.61
N LEU A 64 -7.69 18.00 13.26
CA LEU A 64 -8.87 18.46 14.00
C LEU A 64 -10.16 17.75 13.60
N ASP A 65 -10.09 16.74 12.73
CA ASP A 65 -11.27 16.08 12.17
C ASP A 65 -12.21 15.54 13.26
N VAL A 66 -13.50 15.84 13.10
CA VAL A 66 -14.56 15.41 14.00
C VAL A 66 -15.26 14.22 13.36
N PHE A 67 -14.92 13.02 13.83
CA PHE A 67 -15.57 11.78 13.38
C PHE A 67 -17.08 11.78 13.63
N GLN A 68 -17.86 11.29 12.66
CA GLN A 68 -19.30 11.06 12.81
C GLN A 68 -19.59 9.62 13.22
N GLY A 69 -20.68 9.40 13.97
CA GLY A 69 -21.13 8.05 14.32
C GLY A 69 -21.49 7.28 13.06
N GLY A 70 -21.02 6.04 12.95
CA GLY A 70 -21.20 5.18 11.78
C GLY A 70 -20.04 5.19 10.77
N GLU A 71 -19.02 6.02 10.97
CA GLU A 71 -17.82 6.03 10.13
C GLU A 71 -16.86 4.87 10.49
N LEU A 72 -16.12 4.37 9.49
CA LEU A 72 -15.02 3.43 9.70
C LEU A 72 -13.71 4.20 9.68
N ILE A 73 -12.97 4.15 10.79
CA ILE A 73 -11.63 4.73 10.89
C ILE A 73 -10.60 3.65 10.64
N ASN A 74 -9.72 3.90 9.69
CA ASN A 74 -8.51 3.12 9.46
C ASN A 74 -7.32 3.97 9.91
N SER A 75 -6.68 3.62 11.03
CA SER A 75 -5.52 4.38 11.52
C SER A 75 -4.48 3.48 12.18
N ALA A 76 -3.21 3.69 11.80
CA ALA A 76 -2.06 3.03 12.42
C ALA A 76 -1.86 3.44 13.89
N SER A 77 -2.49 4.53 14.34
CA SER A 77 -2.43 5.00 15.72
C SER A 77 -3.19 4.10 16.69
N LEU A 78 -4.13 3.32 16.16
CA LEU A 78 -4.97 2.38 16.92
C LEU A 78 -4.27 1.03 17.15
N LEU A 79 -3.13 0.80 16.50
CA LEU A 79 -2.34 -0.40 16.67
C LEU A 79 -1.68 -0.44 18.06
N SER A 80 -1.52 -1.65 18.60
CA SER A 80 -0.68 -1.89 19.79
C SER A 80 0.72 -1.32 19.59
N GLU A 81 1.46 -1.05 20.66
CA GLU A 81 2.81 -0.46 20.55
C GLU A 81 3.74 -1.32 19.67
N ALA A 82 3.70 -2.64 19.84
CA ALA A 82 4.46 -3.58 19.03
C ALA A 82 4.04 -3.53 17.55
N ASN A 83 2.74 -3.63 17.27
CA ASN A 83 2.21 -3.61 15.90
C ASN A 83 2.45 -2.27 15.21
N ARG A 84 2.37 -1.15 15.94
CA ARG A 84 2.67 0.19 15.44
C ARG A 84 4.15 0.34 15.09
N LYS A 85 5.05 -0.23 15.90
CA LYS A 85 6.48 -0.25 15.60
C LYS A 85 6.77 -1.07 14.35
N LEU A 86 6.19 -2.26 14.24
CA LEU A 86 6.26 -3.08 13.02
C LEU A 86 5.72 -2.31 11.80
N TRP A 87 4.59 -1.63 11.97
CA TRP A 87 3.95 -0.84 10.93
C TRP A 87 4.87 0.27 10.42
N ARG A 88 5.39 1.11 11.32
CA ARG A 88 6.24 2.27 11.00
C ARG A 88 7.64 1.90 10.52
N MET A 89 8.18 0.76 10.93
CA MET A 89 9.52 0.34 10.51
C MET A 89 9.53 -0.44 9.21
N HIS A 90 8.50 -1.26 8.96
CA HIS A 90 8.54 -2.24 7.88
C HIS A 90 7.28 -2.25 7.00
N LEU A 91 6.09 -2.44 7.60
CA LEU A 91 4.89 -2.73 6.78
C LEU A 91 4.49 -1.57 5.87
N TRP A 92 4.59 -0.31 6.30
CA TRP A 92 4.18 0.81 5.45
C TRP A 92 5.02 0.90 4.16
N GLN A 93 6.34 0.68 4.26
CA GLN A 93 7.24 0.70 3.10
C GLN A 93 6.99 -0.50 2.20
N LEU A 94 6.80 -1.67 2.81
CA LEU A 94 6.50 -2.90 2.07
C LEU A 94 5.19 -2.78 1.30
N VAL A 95 4.12 -2.30 1.95
CA VAL A 95 2.82 -2.04 1.32
C VAL A 95 2.97 -1.05 0.17
N ALA A 96 3.70 0.05 0.38
CA ALA A 96 3.90 1.06 -0.66
C ALA A 96 4.60 0.49 -1.91
N GLU A 97 5.66 -0.30 -1.75
CA GLU A 97 6.36 -0.94 -2.88
C GLU A 97 5.51 -2.03 -3.55
N CYS A 98 4.72 -2.80 -2.78
CA CYS A 98 3.77 -3.77 -3.33
C CYS A 98 2.66 -3.07 -4.14
N VAL A 99 2.13 -1.95 -3.65
CA VAL A 99 1.14 -1.12 -4.35
C VAL A 99 1.73 -0.60 -5.66
N LEU A 100 2.97 -0.11 -5.65
CA LEU A 100 3.65 0.32 -6.88
C LEU A 100 3.81 -0.83 -7.88
N MET A 101 4.17 -2.03 -7.42
CA MET A 101 4.31 -3.20 -8.28
C MET A 101 2.96 -3.64 -8.90
N VAL A 102 1.87 -3.60 -8.12
CA VAL A 102 0.52 -3.95 -8.59
C VAL A 102 -0.02 -2.88 -9.55
N ALA A 103 0.20 -1.60 -9.25
CA ALA A 103 -0.18 -0.48 -10.13
C ALA A 103 0.67 -0.40 -11.41
N TYR A 104 1.86 -1.02 -11.42
CA TYR A 104 2.81 -0.92 -12.52
C TYR A 104 2.20 -1.27 -13.89
N PRO A 105 1.59 -2.45 -14.11
CA PRO A 105 0.98 -2.76 -15.41
C PRO A 105 -0.15 -1.80 -15.79
N ASP A 106 -0.97 -1.36 -14.84
CA ASP A 106 -2.09 -0.45 -15.11
C ASP A 106 -1.62 0.98 -15.45
N ASN A 107 -0.41 1.38 -15.06
CA ASN A 107 0.16 2.68 -15.42
C ASN A 107 0.81 2.70 -16.81
N TYR A 108 1.05 1.53 -17.41
CA TYR A 108 1.74 1.38 -18.70
C TYR A 108 0.78 1.13 -19.88
N ALA A 109 -0.48 0.77 -19.61
CA ALA A 109 -1.49 0.52 -20.64
C ALA A 109 -2.89 0.94 -20.15
N ASP A 110 -3.50 1.91 -20.83
CA ASP A 110 -4.91 2.28 -20.66
C ASP A 110 -5.73 1.78 -21.85
N LEU A 111 -6.94 1.28 -21.62
CA LEU A 111 -7.89 0.96 -22.69
C LEU A 111 -8.60 2.24 -23.14
N SER A 112 -8.34 2.67 -24.37
CA SER A 112 -9.09 3.75 -25.03
C SER A 112 -10.17 3.19 -25.95
N SER A 113 -11.10 4.06 -26.40
CA SER A 113 -12.10 3.74 -27.43
C SER A 113 -11.50 3.36 -28.79
N GLN A 114 -10.18 3.54 -28.99
CA GLN A 114 -9.44 3.13 -30.18
C GLN A 114 -8.56 1.87 -29.95
N GLY A 115 -8.62 1.26 -28.77
CA GLY A 115 -7.80 0.11 -28.39
C GLY A 115 -6.85 0.40 -27.22
N LEU A 116 -5.92 -0.52 -26.96
CA LEU A 116 -4.92 -0.42 -25.89
C LEU A 116 -3.93 0.72 -26.20
N VAL A 117 -3.97 1.80 -25.41
CA VAL A 117 -3.08 2.96 -25.52
C VAL A 117 -2.00 2.85 -24.45
N HIS A 118 -0.74 2.88 -24.88
CA HIS A 118 0.41 2.86 -23.98
C HIS A 118 0.63 4.24 -23.37
N ASN A 119 0.52 4.33 -22.05
CA ASN A 119 1.01 5.49 -21.33
C ASN A 119 2.50 5.26 -21.07
N THR A 120 3.37 6.01 -21.74
CA THR A 120 4.77 6.09 -21.35
C THR A 120 4.82 6.95 -20.09
N PRO A 121 5.20 6.41 -18.91
CA PRO A 121 5.40 7.27 -17.76
C PRO A 121 6.52 8.25 -18.11
N LYS A 122 6.28 9.55 -17.90
CA LYS A 122 7.32 10.58 -17.98
C LYS A 122 8.30 10.34 -16.84
N PHE A 123 9.26 9.45 -17.05
CA PHE A 123 10.38 9.27 -16.14
C PHE A 123 11.46 10.27 -16.54
N ASP A 124 11.83 11.15 -15.62
CA ASP A 124 12.62 12.38 -15.86
C ASP A 124 14.12 12.13 -16.13
N GLY A 125 14.47 11.04 -16.81
CA GLY A 125 15.88 10.65 -16.99
C GLY A 125 16.19 9.62 -18.07
N LEU A 126 15.23 9.21 -18.90
CA LEU A 126 15.49 8.37 -20.08
C LEU A 126 15.12 9.14 -21.35
N PRO A 127 15.98 9.17 -22.38
CA PRO A 127 15.71 9.93 -23.60
C PRO A 127 14.45 9.37 -24.26
N VAL A 128 13.43 10.22 -24.36
CA VAL A 128 12.15 9.92 -24.99
C VAL A 128 12.37 9.79 -26.49
N GLY A 129 12.70 8.58 -26.94
CA GLY A 129 12.54 8.18 -28.33
C GLY A 129 11.06 8.07 -28.63
N ALA A 130 10.53 9.00 -29.42
CA ALA A 130 9.17 8.97 -29.94
C ALA A 130 8.98 7.73 -30.83
N GLY A 131 8.54 6.63 -30.21
CA GLY A 131 8.16 5.41 -30.89
C GLY A 131 7.30 4.60 -29.94
N ALA A 132 6.07 4.29 -30.35
CA ALA A 132 5.18 3.37 -29.65
C ALA A 132 5.76 1.94 -29.75
N ILE A 133 6.83 1.67 -29.00
CA ILE A 133 7.34 0.32 -28.82
C ILE A 133 6.55 -0.23 -27.64
N THR A 134 5.53 -1.05 -27.95
CA THR A 134 4.88 -1.90 -26.94
C THR A 134 5.97 -2.65 -26.20
N PRO A 135 6.18 -2.44 -24.89
CA PRO A 135 7.12 -3.25 -24.15
C PRO A 135 6.60 -4.69 -24.22
N GLU A 136 7.42 -5.60 -24.75
CA GLU A 136 7.07 -7.00 -24.82
C GLU A 136 6.67 -7.49 -23.41
N LEU A 137 5.71 -8.42 -23.34
CA LEU A 137 5.29 -9.05 -22.08
C LEU A 137 6.51 -9.57 -21.27
N LYS A 138 7.57 -9.99 -21.97
CA LYS A 138 8.83 -10.43 -21.38
C LYS A 138 9.54 -9.30 -20.61
N THR A 139 9.58 -8.09 -21.16
CA THR A 139 10.20 -6.92 -20.54
C THR A 139 9.42 -6.47 -19.30
N LEU A 140 8.09 -6.43 -19.37
CA LEU A 140 7.24 -6.11 -18.22
C LEU A 140 7.40 -7.16 -17.10
N LYS A 141 7.39 -8.46 -17.46
CA LYS A 141 7.66 -9.54 -16.51
C LYS A 141 9.03 -9.43 -15.87
N TYR A 142 10.07 -9.11 -16.67
CA TYR A 142 11.42 -8.91 -16.16
C TYR A 142 11.49 -7.76 -15.15
N LEU A 143 10.88 -6.61 -15.46
CA LEU A 143 10.86 -5.45 -14.57
C LEU A 143 10.09 -5.75 -13.28
N GLN A 144 8.94 -6.41 -13.36
CA GLN A 144 8.19 -6.85 -12.18
C GLN A 144 8.99 -7.85 -11.33
N GLN A 145 9.66 -8.82 -11.96
CA GLN A 145 10.53 -9.76 -11.24
C GLN A 145 11.72 -9.06 -10.60
N ASN A 146 12.29 -8.05 -11.26
CA ASN A 146 13.39 -7.27 -10.72
C ASN A 146 12.94 -6.40 -9.54
N MET A 147 11.75 -5.80 -9.59
CA MET A 147 11.16 -5.10 -8.45
C MET A 147 10.92 -6.05 -7.27
N LEU A 148 10.36 -7.23 -7.55
CA LEU A 148 10.07 -8.22 -6.53
C LEU A 148 11.36 -8.70 -5.83
N LYS A 149 12.40 -9.05 -6.60
CA LYS A 149 13.66 -9.56 -6.05
C LYS A 149 14.56 -8.46 -5.48
N GLY A 150 14.60 -7.30 -6.12
CA GLY A 150 15.55 -6.22 -5.79
C GLY A 150 15.07 -5.29 -4.69
N LYS A 151 13.75 -5.11 -4.54
CA LYS A 151 13.17 -4.19 -3.54
C LYS A 151 12.31 -4.91 -2.51
N ILE A 152 11.29 -5.63 -2.97
CA ILE A 152 10.28 -6.23 -2.08
C ILE A 152 10.90 -7.36 -1.25
N GLY A 153 11.66 -8.27 -1.86
CA GLY A 153 12.31 -9.39 -1.18
C GLY A 153 13.17 -8.97 0.02
N PRO A 154 14.13 -8.04 -0.14
CA PRO A 154 14.91 -7.52 0.98
C PRO A 154 14.07 -6.90 2.10
N LEU A 155 12.98 -6.19 1.77
CA LEU A 155 12.06 -5.63 2.77
C LEU A 155 11.34 -6.72 3.56
N ILE A 156 10.88 -7.78 2.87
CA ILE A 156 10.26 -8.95 3.51
C ILE A 156 11.25 -9.65 4.44
N GLU A 157 12.47 -9.90 3.98
CA GLU A 157 13.49 -10.54 4.81
C GLU A 157 13.83 -9.71 6.05
N ASN A 158 13.95 -8.39 5.89
CA ASN A 158 14.22 -7.50 7.02
C ASN A 158 13.07 -7.50 8.02
N MET A 159 11.82 -7.50 7.54
CA MET A 159 10.64 -7.63 8.37
C MET A 159 10.61 -8.97 9.12
N HIS A 160 10.87 -10.09 8.44
CA HIS A 160 10.96 -11.40 9.07
C HIS A 160 12.06 -11.44 10.14
N LYS A 161 13.26 -10.91 9.85
CA LYS A 161 14.34 -10.82 10.83
C LYS A 161 13.93 -10.00 12.05
N PHE A 162 13.18 -8.91 11.85
CA PHE A 162 12.68 -8.08 12.94
C PHE A 162 11.64 -8.82 13.80
N ILE A 163 10.65 -9.44 13.17
CA ILE A 163 9.60 -10.23 13.83
C ILE A 163 10.24 -11.38 14.62
N CYS A 164 11.17 -12.13 14.02
CA CYS A 164 11.87 -13.23 14.69
C CYS A 164 12.68 -12.77 15.92
N LYS A 165 13.33 -11.61 15.86
CA LYS A 165 14.04 -11.03 17.02
C LYS A 165 13.10 -10.66 18.16
N GLN A 166 11.84 -10.38 17.85
CA GLN A 166 10.81 -9.94 18.79
C GLN A 166 9.68 -10.96 18.90
N LYS A 167 9.96 -12.25 18.71
CA LYS A 167 8.96 -13.32 18.65
C LYS A 167 7.99 -13.33 19.84
N HIS A 168 8.44 -12.90 21.02
CA HIS A 168 7.61 -12.82 22.23
C HIS A 168 6.52 -11.75 22.19
N LEU A 169 6.60 -10.78 21.27
CA LEU A 169 5.64 -9.68 21.11
C LEU A 169 4.55 -9.96 20.08
N TYR A 170 4.74 -10.96 19.22
CA TYR A 170 3.84 -11.21 18.09
C TYR A 170 3.19 -12.60 18.23
N PRO A 171 1.88 -12.70 18.04
CA PRO A 171 1.20 -13.99 17.95
C PRO A 171 1.50 -14.63 16.60
N LEU A 172 2.55 -15.46 16.55
CA LEU A 172 2.99 -16.22 15.37
C LEU A 172 2.77 -17.72 15.58
#